data_AF-A0A2W4J6J4-F1
#
_entry.id   AF-A0A2W4J6J4-F1
#
_cell.length_a   1.000
_cell.length_b   1.000
_cell.length_c   1.000
_cell.angle_alpha   90.00
_cell.angle_beta   90.00
_cell.angle_gamma   90.00
#
_symmetry.space_group_name_H-M   'P 1'
#
loop_
_entity.id
_entity.type
_entity.pdbx_description
1 polymer ?
#
loop_
_entity_poly.entity_id
_entity_poly.type
_entity_poly.pdbx_seq_one_letter_code
_entity_poly.pdbx_strand_id
1 'polypeptide(L)'
;MVLLWACGTEAPPDVPFVPDYPTWDEHIRPFLAEHCVLCHGERPRNGAPSEFRLDVYDDVGAQQGARSMAPKIAEVLERGKMPPDGVGVGPNARAMFRRWAELGAPRSPCTPSCEGRECGDDGCKGS
;
A
#
# COMPACT_ATOMS: atom_id res chain seq x y z
N MET A 1 1.59 -11.99 43.47
CA MET A 1 1.71 -12.31 42.03
C MET A 1 1.48 -11.00 41.27
N VAL A 2 2.55 -10.24 41.04
CA VAL A 2 2.47 -8.95 40.35
C VAL A 2 2.50 -9.26 38.86
N LEU A 3 1.33 -9.24 38.23
CA LEU A 3 1.22 -9.24 36.77
C LEU A 3 1.80 -7.90 36.30
N LEU A 4 3.07 -7.93 35.88
CA LEU A 4 3.71 -6.85 35.14
C LEU A 4 2.94 -6.69 33.83
N TRP A 5 2.01 -5.74 33.82
CA TRP A 5 1.32 -5.29 32.63
C TRP A 5 2.37 -4.60 31.77
N ALA A 6 2.87 -5.32 30.76
CA ALA A 6 3.74 -4.73 29.75
C ALA A 6 3.00 -3.52 29.17
N CYS A 7 3.61 -2.34 29.23
CA CYS A 7 3.18 -1.19 28.45
C CYS A 7 3.17 -1.62 26.98
N GLY A 8 1.99 -1.90 26.43
CA GLY A 8 1.82 -2.07 25.01
C GLY A 8 2.03 -0.71 24.36
N THR A 9 3.26 -0.39 23.97
CA THR A 9 3.46 0.46 22.80
C THR A 9 2.94 -0.37 21.64
N GLU A 10 1.69 -0.15 21.25
CA GLU A 10 1.14 -0.83 20.08
C GLU A 10 2.06 -0.51 18.91
N ALA A 11 2.68 -1.56 18.35
CA ALA A 11 3.59 -1.38 17.24
C ALA A 11 2.80 -0.78 16.07
N PRO A 12 3.42 0.05 15.21
CA PRO A 12 2.75 0.54 14.02
C PRO A 12 2.24 -0.64 13.18
N PRO A 13 1.08 -0.48 12.50
CA PRO A 13 0.54 -1.51 11.63
C PRO A 13 1.59 -1.92 10.60
N ASP A 14 1.83 -3.23 10.49
CA ASP A 14 2.87 -3.79 9.64
C ASP A 14 2.40 -5.08 8.96
N VAL A 15 3.14 -5.51 7.94
CA VAL A 15 2.95 -6.82 7.31
C VAL A 15 4.04 -7.80 7.76
N PRO A 16 3.77 -9.13 7.79
CA PRO A 16 4.72 -10.11 8.31
C PRO A 16 6.00 -10.24 7.45
N PHE A 17 5.91 -9.94 6.16
CA PHE A 17 7.04 -9.93 5.23
C PHE A 17 6.74 -9.00 4.05
N VAL A 18 7.79 -8.63 3.30
CA VAL A 18 7.67 -7.82 2.07
C VAL A 18 7.61 -8.76 0.87
N PRO A 19 6.49 -8.81 0.12
CA PRO A 19 6.42 -9.61 -1.11
C PRO A 19 7.42 -9.11 -2.16
N ASP A 20 7.97 -10.01 -2.96
CA ASP A 20 8.84 -9.62 -4.08
C ASP A 20 8.08 -8.95 -5.23
N TYR A 21 6.79 -9.26 -5.37
CA TYR A 21 5.92 -8.67 -6.35
C TYR A 21 4.58 -8.29 -5.69
N PRO A 22 4.54 -7.19 -4.90
CA PRO A 22 3.31 -6.75 -4.27
C PRO A 22 2.32 -6.26 -5.34
N THR A 23 1.05 -6.55 -5.14
CA THR A 23 -0.05 -6.28 -6.09
C THR A 23 -1.19 -5.59 -5.36
N TRP A 24 -2.00 -4.83 -6.09
CA TRP A 24 -3.18 -4.16 -5.53
C TRP A 24 -4.13 -5.13 -4.84
N ASP A 25 -4.56 -6.17 -5.55
CA ASP A 25 -5.66 -7.03 -5.12
C ASP A 25 -5.31 -7.88 -3.89
N GLU A 26 -4.07 -8.36 -3.80
CA GLU A 26 -3.64 -9.28 -2.75
C GLU A 26 -3.01 -8.58 -1.55
N HIS A 27 -2.27 -7.49 -1.77
CA HIS A 27 -1.38 -6.95 -0.75
C HIS A 27 -1.75 -5.52 -0.34
N ILE A 28 -1.97 -4.64 -1.31
CA ILE A 28 -2.10 -3.21 -1.04
C ILE A 28 -3.53 -2.84 -0.62
N ARG A 29 -4.55 -3.33 -1.34
CA ARG A 29 -5.95 -3.02 -1.05
C ARG A 29 -6.35 -3.45 0.36
N PRO A 30 -6.02 -4.66 0.86
CA PRO A 30 -6.39 -5.05 2.23
C PRO A 30 -5.78 -4.10 3.27
N PHE A 31 -4.50 -3.77 3.13
CA PHE A 31 -3.81 -2.87 4.07
C PHE A 31 -4.42 -1.46 4.05
N LEU A 32 -4.67 -0.90 2.87
CA LEU A 32 -5.30 0.41 2.75
C LEU A 32 -6.72 0.41 3.32
N ALA A 33 -7.51 -0.64 3.06
CA ALA A 33 -8.88 -0.75 3.55
C ALA A 33 -8.94 -0.73 5.09
N GLU A 34 -8.00 -1.41 5.74
CA GLU A 34 -7.96 -1.52 7.20
C GLU A 34 -7.40 -0.25 7.87
N HIS A 35 -6.35 0.35 7.29
CA HIS A 35 -5.56 1.36 8.00
C HIS A 35 -5.64 2.77 7.40
N CYS A 36 -6.13 2.95 6.18
CA CYS A 36 -6.02 4.24 5.47
C CYS A 36 -7.37 4.79 4.99
N VAL A 37 -8.25 3.91 4.49
CA VAL A 37 -9.52 4.27 3.84
C VAL A 37 -10.50 4.95 4.81
N LEU A 38 -10.35 4.74 6.12
CA LEU A 38 -11.15 5.47 7.11
C LEU A 38 -11.08 6.99 6.90
N CYS A 39 -9.89 7.51 6.58
CA CYS A 39 -9.67 8.94 6.32
C CYS A 39 -9.59 9.26 4.82
N HIS A 40 -9.02 8.36 4.01
CA HIS A 40 -8.72 8.58 2.58
C HIS A 40 -9.66 7.82 1.62
N GLY A 41 -10.90 7.56 2.01
CA GLY A 41 -11.92 6.91 1.17
C GLY A 41 -12.82 7.90 0.42
N GLU A 42 -13.94 7.42 -0.12
CA GLU A 42 -14.94 8.24 -0.85
C GLU A 42 -15.32 9.55 -0.16
N ARG A 43 -15.45 9.53 1.17
CA ARG A 43 -15.69 10.73 1.98
C ARG A 43 -14.46 11.00 2.84
N PRO A 44 -13.61 11.97 2.46
CA PRO A 44 -12.41 12.27 3.23
C PRO A 44 -12.77 12.75 4.63
N ARG A 45 -11.97 12.33 5.62
CA ARG A 45 -12.14 12.69 7.03
C ARG A 45 -10.80 13.14 7.63
N ASN A 46 -10.87 13.82 8.78
CA ASN A 46 -9.68 14.23 9.55
C ASN A 46 -8.64 15.04 8.74
N GLY A 47 -9.12 15.89 7.82
CA GLY A 47 -8.26 16.73 6.98
C GLY A 47 -7.59 15.98 5.82
N ALA A 48 -8.01 14.76 5.52
CA ALA A 48 -7.56 14.06 4.31
C ALA A 48 -7.93 14.87 3.05
N PRO A 49 -7.03 14.96 2.05
CA PRO A 49 -7.32 15.67 0.81
C PRO A 49 -8.44 15.00 0.02
N SER A 50 -9.21 15.79 -0.74
CA SER A 50 -10.37 15.33 -1.51
C SER A 50 -10.05 14.98 -2.97
N GLU A 51 -8.82 15.23 -3.39
CA GLU A 51 -8.33 15.10 -4.76
C GLU A 51 -7.93 13.65 -5.09
N PHE A 52 -7.92 12.76 -4.10
CA PHE A 52 -7.61 11.35 -4.29
C PHE A 52 -8.38 10.45 -3.35
N ARG A 53 -8.43 9.17 -3.73
CA ARG A 53 -9.12 8.10 -3.02
C ARG A 53 -8.26 6.85 -2.98
N LEU A 54 -8.13 6.26 -1.80
CA LEU A 54 -7.35 5.04 -1.56
C LEU A 54 -8.22 3.77 -1.50
N ASP A 55 -9.55 3.92 -1.62
CA ASP A 55 -10.50 2.81 -1.68
C ASP A 55 -10.76 2.32 -3.12
N VAL A 56 -10.19 2.98 -4.12
CA VAL A 56 -10.28 2.64 -5.54
C VAL A 56 -8.90 2.55 -6.15
N TYR A 57 -8.73 1.64 -7.12
CA TYR A 57 -7.45 1.44 -7.80
C TYR A 57 -7.20 2.52 -8.86
N ASP A 58 -8.15 2.67 -9.78
CA ASP A 58 -8.11 3.62 -10.88
C ASP A 58 -8.67 4.99 -10.47
N ASP A 59 -8.37 6.02 -11.26
CA ASP A 59 -8.96 7.35 -11.11
C ASP A 59 -10.47 7.30 -11.33
N VAL A 60 -11.22 8.06 -10.54
CA VAL A 60 -12.68 8.13 -10.59
C VAL A 60 -13.12 9.58 -10.72
N GLY A 61 -13.51 9.96 -11.94
CA GLY A 61 -13.83 11.36 -12.26
C GLY A 61 -12.58 12.23 -12.13
N ALA A 62 -12.63 13.24 -11.25
CA ALA A 62 -11.50 14.13 -10.97
C ALA A 62 -10.60 13.64 -9.82
N GLN A 63 -10.93 12.52 -9.17
CA GLN A 63 -10.18 11.99 -8.03
C GLN A 63 -9.18 10.94 -8.49
N GLN A 64 -7.92 11.10 -8.09
CA GLN A 64 -6.87 10.13 -8.36
C GLN A 64 -7.09 8.85 -7.54
N GLY A 65 -6.89 7.69 -8.15
CA GLY A 65 -6.93 6.40 -7.48
C GLY A 65 -5.61 6.04 -6.81
N ALA A 66 -5.59 4.91 -6.09
CA ALA A 66 -4.40 4.43 -5.41
C ALA A 66 -3.23 4.19 -6.37
N ARG A 67 -3.47 3.75 -7.61
CA ARG A 67 -2.44 3.55 -8.63
C ARG A 67 -1.69 4.85 -8.94
N SER A 68 -2.44 5.92 -9.25
CA SER A 68 -1.87 7.24 -9.55
C SER A 68 -1.16 7.85 -8.34
N MET A 69 -1.64 7.53 -7.13
CA MET A 69 -1.06 8.00 -5.87
C MET A 69 0.10 7.14 -5.35
N ALA A 70 0.43 6.00 -5.97
CA ALA A 70 1.41 5.05 -5.45
C ALA A 70 2.77 5.68 -5.09
N PRO A 71 3.40 6.53 -5.94
CA PRO A 71 4.67 7.18 -5.59
C PRO A 71 4.52 8.11 -4.38
N LYS A 72 3.39 8.81 -4.29
CA LYS A 72 3.13 9.75 -3.19
C LYS A 72 2.88 9.02 -1.88
N ILE A 73 2.15 7.90 -1.91
CA ILE A 73 1.93 7.04 -0.75
C ILE A 73 3.27 6.56 -0.20
N ALA A 74 4.14 6.01 -1.05
CA ALA A 74 5.48 5.57 -0.65
C ALA A 74 6.29 6.72 -0.01
N GLU A 75 6.28 7.91 -0.61
CA GLU A 75 6.98 9.09 -0.09
C GLU A 75 6.49 9.51 1.31
N VAL A 76 5.17 9.61 1.53
CA VAL A 76 4.63 10.10 2.80
C VAL A 76 4.80 9.09 3.93
N LEU A 77 4.72 7.79 3.60
CA LEU A 77 4.95 6.72 4.57
C LEU A 77 6.43 6.62 4.97
N GLU A 78 7.36 6.76 4.02
CA GLU A 78 8.80 6.80 4.32
C GLU A 78 9.15 7.97 5.26
N ARG A 79 8.51 9.13 5.05
CA ARG A 79 8.66 10.32 5.90
C ARG A 79 7.96 10.23 7.26
N GLY A 80 7.22 9.15 7.53
CA GLY A 80 6.48 8.95 8.78
C GLY A 80 5.38 10.00 9.02
N LYS A 81 4.87 10.64 7.96
CA LYS A 81 3.85 11.71 8.09
C LYS A 81 2.43 11.19 8.22
N MET A 82 2.24 9.88 8.04
CA MET A 82 0.94 9.22 8.09
C MET A 82 1.04 7.92 8.89
N PRO A 83 0.03 7.59 9.73
CA PRO A 83 -1.11 8.45 10.07
C PRO A 83 -0.73 9.71 10.90
N PRO A 84 -1.61 10.74 10.98
CA PRO A 84 -1.31 12.00 11.67
C PRO A 84 -1.21 11.88 13.20
N ASP A 85 -1.60 10.73 13.77
CA ASP A 85 -1.40 10.39 15.18
C ASP A 85 0.08 10.13 15.54
N GLY A 86 0.94 10.01 14.52
CA GLY A 86 2.38 9.79 14.68
C GLY A 86 2.78 8.34 14.96
N VAL A 87 1.84 7.40 15.04
CA VAL A 87 2.15 5.96 15.20
C VAL A 87 2.94 5.46 13.98
N GLY A 88 2.62 5.99 12.80
CA GLY A 88 3.29 5.64 11.55
C GLY A 88 2.86 4.27 11.00
N VAL A 89 3.60 3.81 10.00
CA VAL A 89 3.42 2.49 9.38
C VAL A 89 4.71 1.69 9.55
N GLY A 90 4.57 0.39 9.81
CA GLY A 90 5.67 -0.51 10.08
C GLY A 90 6.67 -0.62 8.91
N PRO A 91 7.90 -1.06 9.18
CA PRO A 91 8.97 -1.11 8.19
C PRO A 91 8.64 -2.01 6.97
N ASN A 92 8.01 -3.16 7.17
CA ASN A 92 7.71 -4.05 6.05
C ASN A 92 6.60 -3.48 5.16
N ALA A 93 5.57 -2.88 5.75
CA ALA A 93 4.48 -2.25 5.01
C ALA A 93 5.03 -1.06 4.21
N ARG A 94 5.89 -0.22 4.80
CA ARG A 94 6.59 0.85 4.07
C ARG A 94 7.39 0.31 2.87
N ALA A 95 8.17 -0.74 3.08
CA ALA A 95 8.94 -1.37 2.01
C ALA A 95 8.02 -1.99 0.92
N MET A 96 6.89 -2.58 1.30
CA MET A 96 5.87 -3.10 0.39
C MET A 96 5.27 -2.00 -0.48
N PHE A 97 4.87 -0.85 0.10
CA PHE A 97 4.35 0.29 -0.66
C PHE A 97 5.40 0.90 -1.60
N ARG A 98 6.65 1.04 -1.13
CA ARG A 98 7.77 1.49 -1.97
C ARG A 98 7.96 0.57 -3.17
N ARG A 99 8.06 -0.74 -2.94
CA ARG A 99 8.26 -1.72 -4.01
C ARG A 99 7.08 -1.78 -4.99
N TRP A 100 5.85 -1.68 -4.48
CA TRP A 100 4.66 -1.60 -5.33
C TRP A 100 4.68 -0.37 -6.25
N ALA A 101 5.08 0.79 -5.73
CA ALA A 101 5.22 2.01 -6.54
C ALA A 101 6.33 1.89 -7.59
N GLU A 102 7.49 1.33 -7.23
CA GLU A 102 8.63 1.08 -8.13
C GLU A 102 8.26 0.13 -9.29
N LEU A 103 7.39 -0.84 -9.05
CA LEU A 103 6.87 -1.78 -10.06
C LEU A 103 5.75 -1.19 -10.94
N GLY A 104 5.42 0.10 -10.79
CA GLY A 104 4.34 0.74 -11.56
C GLY A 104 2.93 0.41 -11.06
N ALA A 105 2.82 0.06 -9.78
CA ALA A 105 1.58 -0.21 -9.07
C ALA A 105 0.72 -1.31 -9.73
N PRO A 106 1.23 -2.54 -9.92
CA PRO A 106 0.48 -3.62 -10.57
C PRO A 106 -0.80 -3.96 -9.83
N ARG A 107 -1.88 -4.24 -10.58
CA ARG A 107 -3.19 -4.53 -10.01
C ARG A 107 -3.26 -5.95 -9.43
N SER A 108 -2.87 -6.91 -10.24
CA SER A 108 -2.90 -8.34 -9.92
C SER A 108 -1.53 -8.95 -10.23
N PRO A 109 -1.24 -10.17 -9.77
CA PRO A 109 -0.10 -10.90 -10.30
C PRO A 109 -0.20 -10.96 -11.82
N CYS A 110 0.92 -10.76 -12.51
CA CYS A 110 0.99 -11.23 -13.88
C CYS A 110 1.04 -12.75 -13.87
N THR A 111 0.26 -13.35 -14.76
CA THR A 111 0.56 -14.70 -15.23
C THR A 111 1.43 -14.54 -16.48
N PRO A 112 2.75 -14.82 -16.42
CA PRO A 112 3.56 -14.72 -17.61
C PRO A 112 3.13 -15.81 -18.61
N SER A 113 2.86 -15.42 -19.86
CA SER A 113 2.58 -16.39 -20.93
C SER A 113 3.90 -16.97 -21.45
N CYS A 114 4.42 -17.95 -20.71
CA CYS A 114 5.66 -18.66 -21.06
C CYS A 114 5.40 -19.99 -21.78
N GLU A 115 4.19 -20.21 -22.30
CA GLU A 115 3.92 -21.44 -23.03
C GLU A 115 4.83 -21.52 -24.28
N GLY A 116 5.71 -22.52 -24.28
CA GLY A 116 6.71 -22.72 -25.32
C GLY A 116 7.84 -21.69 -25.36
N ARG A 117 8.03 -20.88 -24.30
CA ARG A 117 9.10 -19.86 -24.21
C ARG A 117 9.77 -19.84 -22.84
N GLU A 118 11.02 -19.41 -22.80
CA GLU A 118 11.70 -19.10 -21.54
C GLU A 118 11.05 -17.86 -20.91
N CYS A 119 10.61 -17.97 -19.65
CA CYS A 119 10.13 -16.80 -18.92
C CYS A 119 11.30 -15.83 -18.73
N GLY A 120 11.16 -14.60 -19.21
CA GLY A 120 12.15 -13.56 -18.93
C GLY A 120 12.09 -13.08 -17.47
N ASP A 121 13.20 -12.55 -16.98
CA ASP A 121 13.38 -12.05 -15.60
C ASP A 121 12.39 -10.94 -15.22
N ASP A 122 11.81 -10.26 -16.22
CA ASP A 122 10.88 -9.15 -16.02
C ASP A 122 9.51 -9.57 -15.49
N GLY A 123 9.18 -10.87 -15.52
CA GLY A 123 7.96 -11.49 -14.95
C GLY A 123 6.61 -11.00 -15.53
N CYS A 124 6.63 -9.90 -16.30
CA CYS A 124 5.50 -9.02 -16.54
C CYS A 124 5.78 -8.10 -17.76
N LYS A 125 6.18 -8.69 -18.90
CA LYS A 125 6.50 -7.96 -20.14
C LYS A 125 5.23 -7.46 -20.83
N GLY A 126 4.87 -6.19 -20.61
CA GLY A 126 3.99 -5.49 -21.52
C GLY A 126 4.77 -4.99 -22.73
N SER A 127 4.88 -5.83 -23.76
CA SER A 127 5.49 -5.58 -25.11
C SER A 127 6.93 -5.08 -25.16
#